data_AF-A0A495YWN6-F1
#
_entry.id   AF-A0A495YWN6-F1
#
_cell.length_a   1.000
_cell.length_b   1.000
_cell.length_c   1.000
_cell.angle_alpha   90.00
_cell.angle_beta   90.00
_cell.angle_gamma   90.00
#
_symmetry.space_group_name_H-M   'P 1'
#
loop_
_entity.id
_entity.type
_entity.pdbx_description
1 polymer ?
#
loop_
_entity_poly.entity_id
_entity_poly.type
_entity_poly.pdbx_seq_one_letter_code
_entity_poly.pdbx_strand_id
1 'polypeptide(L)'
;MKDAAFFQTPILFMEPTPGGSRISPEHKKRVFNSHSTPIWNTVRPGGLNKYTDAEVQRLREYVINRGGFVYILTHGNTDNVMKGTRKVLRDLLPEHPLGFIPNDHPIYNTYYLLSGPLRFPLRGVGAYAHIIPIHSGSYSELQGITIDGRLAVLVDTEQMMHVIDGKVQRPFYGKFFNQNQILEEFAPHAARHMINIVVYAITHGNISDYSGYVPKNKLEQQRLPTRAPQAASIGAVE
;
A
#
# COMPACT_ATOMS: atom_id res chain seq x y z
N MET A 1 -4.79 14.44 -8.75
CA MET A 1 -4.41 13.47 -9.80
C MET A 1 -4.61 14.02 -11.20
N LYS A 2 -3.59 14.13 -12.07
CA LYS A 2 -3.77 14.45 -13.51
C LYS A 2 -3.09 13.44 -14.44
N ASP A 3 -2.25 12.55 -13.92
CA ASP A 3 -1.47 11.62 -14.73
C ASP A 3 -2.19 10.28 -14.91
N ALA A 4 -2.65 10.03 -16.14
CA ALA A 4 -3.46 8.90 -16.58
C ALA A 4 -2.76 7.52 -16.52
N ALA A 5 -1.45 7.48 -16.28
CA ALA A 5 -0.67 6.24 -16.32
C ALA A 5 -0.93 5.29 -15.13
N PHE A 6 -1.26 5.82 -13.94
CA PHE A 6 -1.49 4.97 -12.77
C PHE A 6 -2.69 4.04 -12.93
N PHE A 7 -3.75 4.53 -13.59
CA PHE A 7 -4.95 3.74 -13.86
C PHE A 7 -4.79 2.74 -15.01
N GLN A 8 -3.61 2.67 -15.62
CA GLN A 8 -3.26 1.65 -16.62
C GLN A 8 -2.68 0.39 -15.96
N THR A 9 -2.39 0.43 -14.65
CA THR A 9 -1.88 -0.76 -13.95
C THR A 9 -3.03 -1.64 -13.45
N PRO A 10 -2.89 -2.98 -13.49
CA PRO A 10 -3.92 -3.89 -12.97
C PRO A 10 -4.17 -3.74 -11.47
N ILE A 11 -3.16 -3.28 -10.73
CA ILE A 11 -3.20 -3.09 -9.29
C ILE A 11 -2.69 -1.71 -8.89
N LEU A 12 -3.43 -1.04 -8.01
CA LEU A 12 -3.05 0.22 -7.40
C LEU A 12 -2.79 0.01 -5.90
N PHE A 13 -1.59 0.39 -5.46
CA PHE A 13 -1.20 0.34 -4.04
C PHE A 13 -1.53 1.67 -3.36
N MET A 14 -2.24 1.58 -2.23
CA MET A 14 -2.63 2.71 -1.41
C MET A 14 -2.23 2.49 0.04
N GLU A 15 -1.72 3.55 0.66
CA GLU A 15 -1.52 3.61 2.10
C GLU A 15 -2.41 4.75 2.63
N PRO A 16 -3.36 4.47 3.53
CA PRO A 16 -4.10 5.49 4.22
C PRO A 16 -3.12 6.18 5.16
N THR A 17 -2.81 7.44 4.87
CA THR A 17 -1.98 8.24 5.78
C THR A 17 -2.73 8.40 7.10
N PRO A 18 -2.08 8.18 8.27
CA PRO A 18 -2.71 8.35 9.57
C PRO A 18 -3.20 9.79 9.73
N GLY A 19 -4.47 10.02 9.43
CA GLY A 19 -5.13 11.29 9.70
C GLY A 19 -5.32 11.43 11.21
N GLY A 20 -4.54 12.30 11.84
CA GLY A 20 -4.88 12.83 13.17
C GLY A 20 -4.01 12.41 14.34
N SER A 21 -2.91 11.69 14.14
CA SER A 21 -1.95 11.57 15.22
C SER A 21 -1.12 12.88 15.28
N ARG A 22 -1.25 13.65 16.37
CA ARG A 22 -0.39 14.80 16.74
C ARG A 22 1.05 14.34 17.02
N ILE A 23 1.58 13.50 16.14
CA ILE A 23 2.94 13.00 16.19
C ILE A 23 3.77 14.13 15.59
N SER A 24 4.57 14.77 16.43
CA SER A 24 5.48 15.83 15.99
C SER A 24 6.30 15.33 14.79
N PRO A 25 6.69 16.22 13.86
CA PRO A 25 7.57 15.86 12.75
C PRO A 25 8.81 15.07 13.19
N GLU A 26 9.30 15.34 14.40
CA GLU A 26 10.43 14.62 15.02
C GLU A 26 10.09 13.19 15.43
N HIS A 27 8.90 12.94 15.99
CA HIS A 27 8.46 11.56 16.25
C HIS A 27 8.19 10.78 14.96
N LYS A 28 7.73 11.42 13.87
CA LYS A 28 7.60 10.75 12.56
C LYS A 28 8.97 10.28 12.06
N LYS A 29 10.01 11.11 12.19
CA LYS A 29 11.40 10.72 11.88
C LYS A 29 11.89 9.55 12.73
N ARG A 30 11.61 9.57 14.04
CA ARG A 30 12.06 8.55 15.00
C ARG A 30 11.36 7.19 14.85
N VAL A 31 10.04 7.19 14.57
CA VAL A 31 9.23 5.95 14.56
C VAL A 31 9.19 5.32 13.18
N PHE A 32 9.13 6.12 12.11
CA PHE A 32 8.92 5.58 10.76
C PHE A 32 10.20 5.46 9.94
N ASN A 33 11.31 6.16 10.30
CA ASN A 33 12.62 6.15 9.61
C ASN A 33 12.54 5.92 8.08
N SER A 34 11.50 6.49 7.46
CA SER A 34 11.12 6.26 6.08
C SER A 34 11.10 7.63 5.43
N HIS A 35 12.03 7.81 4.50
CA HIS A 35 12.08 8.97 3.61
C HIS A 35 11.02 8.84 2.49
N SER A 36 10.17 7.81 2.54
CA SER A 36 9.05 7.62 1.64
C SER A 36 7.93 8.59 2.03
N THR A 37 7.83 9.69 1.30
CA THR A 37 6.55 10.38 1.18
C THR A 37 5.57 9.37 0.57
N PRO A 38 4.41 9.12 1.20
CA PRO A 38 3.39 8.26 0.60
C PRO A 38 3.06 8.84 -0.78
N ILE A 39 2.98 7.98 -1.79
CA ILE A 39 2.57 8.35 -3.16
C ILE A 39 1.18 9.04 -3.14
N TRP A 40 0.42 8.85 -2.06
CA TRP A 40 -0.91 9.41 -1.82
C TRP A 40 -0.98 10.19 -0.49
N ASN A 41 -0.20 11.27 -0.38
CA ASN A 41 -0.26 12.18 0.76
C ASN A 41 -1.35 13.25 0.53
N THR A 42 -2.57 13.04 1.01
CA THR A 42 -3.65 14.06 0.99
C THR A 42 -3.63 14.94 2.25
N VAL A 43 -2.46 15.32 2.76
CA VAL A 43 -2.40 16.24 3.90
C VAL A 43 -2.73 17.65 3.42
N ARG A 44 -3.96 18.09 3.69
CA ARG A 44 -4.30 19.51 3.80
C ARG A 44 -4.11 19.97 5.24
N PRO A 45 -3.70 21.23 5.49
CA PRO A 45 -3.79 21.82 6.83
C PRO A 45 -5.27 21.84 7.25
N GLY A 46 -5.63 21.20 8.37
CA GLY A 46 -6.93 21.40 9.02
C GLY A 46 -7.89 20.20 9.15
N GLY A 47 -7.56 18.99 8.69
CA GLY A 47 -8.40 17.82 9.01
C GLY A 47 -8.46 16.78 7.91
N LEU A 48 -8.61 15.52 8.34
CA LEU A 48 -8.81 14.29 7.57
C LEU A 48 -8.71 14.45 6.05
N ASN A 49 -7.55 14.10 5.51
CA ASN A 49 -7.29 13.52 4.18
C ASN A 49 -8.57 13.19 3.37
N LYS A 50 -9.16 14.20 2.71
CA LYS A 50 -10.34 14.01 1.85
C LYS A 50 -9.87 14.06 0.39
N TYR A 51 -10.14 13.00 -0.35
CA TYR A 51 -9.98 13.02 -1.81
C TYR A 51 -10.91 14.08 -2.40
N THR A 52 -10.46 14.77 -3.45
CA THR A 52 -11.35 15.66 -4.22
C THR A 52 -12.39 14.82 -4.98
N ASP A 53 -13.52 15.42 -5.33
CA ASP A 53 -14.59 14.70 -6.06
C ASP A 53 -14.09 14.12 -7.40
N ALA A 54 -13.22 14.86 -8.08
CA ALA A 54 -12.55 14.39 -9.30
C ALA A 54 -11.60 13.20 -9.05
N GLU A 55 -10.99 13.12 -7.88
CA GLU A 55 -10.13 11.99 -7.49
C GLU A 55 -10.95 10.77 -7.10
N VAL A 56 -12.05 10.98 -6.37
CA VAL A 56 -13.03 9.94 -6.06
C VAL A 56 -13.61 9.36 -7.33
N GLN A 57 -14.05 10.19 -8.27
CA GLN A 57 -14.63 9.75 -9.54
C GLN A 57 -13.67 8.91 -10.37
N ARG A 58 -12.39 9.29 -10.46
CA ARG A 58 -11.39 8.52 -11.21
C ARG A 58 -11.06 7.19 -10.55
N LEU A 59 -10.95 7.15 -9.22
CA LEU A 59 -10.75 5.90 -8.48
C LEU A 59 -11.96 4.98 -8.65
N ARG A 60 -13.18 5.53 -8.62
CA ARG A 60 -14.41 4.79 -8.92
C ARG A 60 -14.40 4.21 -10.32
N GLU A 61 -14.10 5.02 -11.33
CA GLU A 61 -14.01 4.58 -12.72
C GLU A 61 -12.96 3.47 -12.89
N TYR A 62 -11.80 3.60 -12.24
CA TYR A 62 -10.76 2.58 -12.24
C TYR A 62 -11.24 1.25 -11.67
N VAL A 63 -11.87 1.28 -10.49
CA VAL A 63 -12.31 0.06 -9.81
C VAL A 63 -13.54 -0.54 -10.48
N ILE A 64 -14.59 0.24 -10.68
CA ILE A 64 -15.90 -0.24 -11.15
C ILE A 64 -15.86 -0.49 -12.66
N ASN A 65 -15.51 0.52 -13.46
CA ASN A 65 -15.71 0.45 -14.91
C ASN A 65 -14.56 -0.26 -15.61
N ARG A 66 -13.33 -0.10 -15.12
CA ARG A 66 -12.13 -0.65 -15.76
C ARG A 66 -11.70 -1.99 -15.18
N GLY A 67 -12.31 -2.44 -14.08
CA GLY A 67 -11.95 -3.71 -13.46
C GLY A 67 -10.60 -3.70 -12.75
N GLY A 68 -10.13 -2.54 -12.31
CA GLY A 68 -8.89 -2.41 -11.54
C GLY A 68 -9.00 -3.03 -10.15
N PHE A 69 -7.84 -3.33 -9.56
CA PHE A 69 -7.72 -3.87 -8.21
C PHE A 69 -7.00 -2.86 -7.30
N VAL A 70 -7.55 -2.60 -6.11
CA VAL A 70 -6.92 -1.70 -5.14
C VAL A 70 -6.43 -2.49 -3.94
N TYR A 71 -5.13 -2.43 -3.67
CA TYR A 71 -4.53 -2.95 -2.45
C TYR A 71 -4.29 -1.79 -1.47
N ILE A 72 -4.93 -1.85 -0.31
CA ILE A 72 -4.79 -0.89 0.77
C ILE A 72 -4.07 -1.56 1.93
N LEU A 73 -2.93 -1.04 2.37
CA LEU A 73 -2.26 -1.53 3.58
C LEU A 73 -2.66 -0.70 4.80
N THR A 74 -3.02 -1.35 5.91
CA THR A 74 -3.31 -0.70 7.19
C THR A 74 -2.45 -1.27 8.30
N HIS A 75 -2.12 -0.44 9.29
CA HIS A 75 -1.26 -0.82 10.41
C HIS A 75 -1.97 -1.65 11.48
N GLY A 76 -2.94 -2.48 11.09
CA GLY A 76 -3.83 -3.20 12.01
C GLY A 76 -5.30 -3.17 11.59
N ASN A 77 -6.15 -3.84 12.39
CA ASN A 77 -7.57 -4.07 12.11
C ASN A 77 -8.53 -3.41 13.12
N THR A 78 -8.03 -2.74 14.17
CA THR A 78 -8.92 -2.11 15.16
C THR A 78 -9.69 -0.94 14.55
N ASP A 79 -10.84 -0.61 15.14
CA ASP A 79 -11.69 0.48 14.65
C ASP A 79 -10.96 1.81 14.52
N ASN A 80 -10.03 2.11 15.44
CA ASN A 80 -9.23 3.33 15.40
C ASN A 80 -8.28 3.36 14.20
N VAL A 81 -7.62 2.23 13.89
CA VAL A 81 -6.71 2.11 12.74
C VAL A 81 -7.50 2.11 11.44
N MET A 82 -8.64 1.42 11.41
CA MET A 82 -9.48 1.22 10.23
C MET A 82 -10.39 2.42 9.92
N LYS A 83 -10.55 3.38 10.83
CA LYS A 83 -11.45 4.54 10.65
C LYS A 83 -11.17 5.33 9.37
N GLY A 84 -9.89 5.60 9.08
CA GLY A 84 -9.47 6.32 7.88
C GLY A 84 -9.79 5.54 6.61
N THR A 85 -9.40 4.27 6.57
CA THR A 85 -9.67 3.36 5.45
C THR A 85 -11.16 3.21 5.19
N ARG A 86 -11.96 2.93 6.22
CA ARG A 86 -13.43 2.81 6.08
C ARG A 86 -14.07 4.10 5.59
N LYS A 87 -13.55 5.27 6.02
CA LYS A 87 -14.03 6.55 5.50
C LYS A 87 -13.72 6.69 4.01
N VAL A 88 -12.47 6.44 3.60
CA VAL A 88 -12.06 6.49 2.19
C VAL A 88 -12.91 5.54 1.36
N LEU A 89 -13.10 4.30 1.81
CA LEU A 89 -13.90 3.32 1.08
C LEU A 89 -15.39 3.67 1.02
N ARG A 90 -15.97 4.28 2.04
CA ARG A 90 -17.34 4.80 1.97
C ARG A 90 -17.47 5.99 1.02
N ASP A 91 -16.47 6.85 0.95
CA ASP A 91 -16.46 7.98 0.01
C ASP A 91 -16.26 7.47 -1.43
N LEU A 92 -15.46 6.39 -1.62
CA LEU A 92 -15.16 5.80 -2.92
C LEU A 92 -16.23 4.84 -3.43
N LEU A 93 -16.75 3.94 -2.61
CA LEU A 93 -17.63 2.82 -3.01
C LEU A 93 -18.78 2.66 -2.00
N PRO A 94 -19.62 3.69 -1.76
CA PRO A 94 -20.69 3.64 -0.76
C PRO A 94 -21.69 2.49 -0.94
N GLU A 95 -21.87 2.03 -2.17
CA GLU A 95 -22.79 0.95 -2.56
C GLU A 95 -22.22 -0.45 -2.31
N HIS A 96 -20.91 -0.58 -2.04
CA HIS A 96 -20.26 -1.87 -1.82
C HIS A 96 -19.66 -1.94 -0.41
N PRO A 97 -20.21 -2.77 0.49
CA PRO A 97 -19.74 -2.83 1.87
C PRO A 97 -18.35 -3.47 1.96
N LEU A 98 -17.53 -2.95 2.87
CA LEU A 98 -16.31 -3.62 3.31
C LEU A 98 -16.70 -4.85 4.13
N GLY A 99 -16.33 -6.03 3.65
CA GLY A 99 -16.58 -7.31 4.31
C GLY A 99 -15.29 -8.09 4.54
N PHE A 100 -15.44 -9.26 5.14
CA PHE A 100 -14.35 -10.22 5.29
C PHE A 100 -14.15 -11.03 4.01
N ILE A 101 -12.92 -11.42 3.74
CA ILE A 101 -12.56 -12.29 2.61
C ILE A 101 -12.62 -13.75 3.06
N PRO A 102 -13.48 -14.59 2.46
CA PRO A 102 -13.59 -16.02 2.81
C PRO A 102 -12.27 -16.78 2.64
N ASN A 103 -11.97 -17.73 3.53
CA ASN A 103 -10.71 -18.50 3.51
C ASN A 103 -10.53 -19.38 2.25
N ASP A 104 -11.61 -19.69 1.55
CA ASP A 104 -11.62 -20.42 0.28
C ASP A 104 -11.53 -19.49 -0.95
N HIS A 105 -11.44 -18.17 -0.74
CA HIS A 105 -11.37 -17.20 -1.82
C HIS A 105 -10.11 -17.40 -2.69
N PRO A 106 -10.20 -17.26 -4.03
CA PRO A 106 -9.07 -17.56 -4.92
C PRO A 106 -7.78 -16.78 -4.65
N ILE A 107 -7.86 -15.64 -3.98
CA ILE A 107 -6.70 -14.85 -3.53
C ILE A 107 -5.69 -15.67 -2.71
N TYR A 108 -6.12 -16.76 -2.07
CA TYR A 108 -5.25 -17.63 -1.28
C TYR A 108 -4.69 -18.82 -2.07
N ASN A 109 -5.13 -19.06 -3.31
CA ASN A 109 -4.74 -20.23 -4.10
C ASN A 109 -4.50 -19.97 -5.60
N THR A 110 -4.45 -18.70 -6.05
CA THR A 110 -4.29 -18.36 -7.48
C THR A 110 -2.93 -18.76 -8.06
N TYR A 111 -1.85 -18.73 -7.27
CA TYR A 111 -0.51 -19.14 -7.72
C TYR A 111 0.18 -20.07 -6.72
N TYR A 112 0.30 -19.64 -5.47
CA TYR A 112 0.66 -20.48 -4.34
C TYR A 112 -0.59 -20.93 -3.59
N LEU A 113 -0.59 -22.18 -3.12
CA LEU A 113 -1.60 -22.66 -2.18
C LEU A 113 -1.25 -22.17 -0.76
N LEU A 114 -2.09 -21.30 -0.20
CA LEU A 114 -1.99 -20.80 1.17
C LEU A 114 -3.14 -21.36 2.00
N SER A 115 -2.89 -21.62 3.29
CA SER A 115 -3.92 -22.13 4.22
C SER A 115 -4.91 -21.06 4.70
N GLY A 116 -5.02 -19.92 4.00
CA GLY A 116 -5.77 -18.74 4.39
C GLY A 116 -4.88 -17.51 4.60
N PRO A 117 -5.40 -16.46 5.26
CA PRO A 117 -4.66 -15.21 5.44
C PRO A 117 -3.44 -15.39 6.35
N LEU A 118 -2.36 -14.70 6.00
CA LEU A 118 -1.16 -14.66 6.83
C LEU A 118 -1.45 -13.92 8.13
N ARG A 119 -0.89 -14.39 9.24
CA ARG A 119 -0.97 -13.72 10.54
C ARG A 119 0.42 -13.40 11.06
N PHE A 120 0.66 -12.15 11.44
CA PHE A 120 1.86 -11.80 12.20
C PHE A 120 1.62 -11.91 13.70
N PRO A 121 2.66 -12.24 14.50
CA PRO A 121 2.57 -12.15 15.95
C PRO A 121 2.24 -10.71 16.36
N LEU A 122 1.31 -10.58 17.31
CA LEU A 122 0.71 -9.33 17.81
C LEU A 122 1.70 -8.16 17.80
N ARG A 123 1.33 -7.09 17.08
CA ARG A 123 2.00 -5.79 17.14
C ARG A 123 1.27 -4.91 18.16
N GLY A 124 2.03 -4.12 18.92
CA GLY A 124 1.49 -3.03 19.73
C GLY A 124 2.45 -1.84 19.66
N VAL A 125 1.93 -0.63 19.83
CA VAL A 125 2.73 0.60 19.71
C VAL A 125 3.32 0.99 21.07
N GLY A 126 4.65 1.15 21.13
CA GLY A 126 5.38 1.67 22.30
C GLY A 126 5.71 0.62 23.38
N ALA A 127 6.30 1.07 24.50
CA ALA A 127 6.63 0.23 25.68
C ALA A 127 5.38 -0.38 26.37
N TYR A 128 4.20 -0.07 25.87
CA TYR A 128 2.88 -0.41 26.39
C TYR A 128 2.06 -1.17 25.33
N ALA A 129 2.66 -2.09 24.59
CA ALA A 129 1.97 -2.90 23.58
C ALA A 129 0.77 -3.71 24.13
N HIS A 130 0.65 -3.83 25.45
CA HIS A 130 -0.50 -4.40 26.15
C HIS A 130 -1.69 -3.42 26.31
N ILE A 131 -1.51 -2.13 26.02
CA ILE A 131 -2.49 -1.06 26.31
C ILE A 131 -3.24 -0.60 25.04
N ILE A 132 -2.62 -0.68 23.85
CA ILE A 132 -3.28 -0.32 22.58
C ILE A 132 -3.10 -1.46 21.58
N PRO A 133 -4.00 -2.45 21.55
CA PRO A 133 -4.03 -3.43 20.48
C PRO A 133 -4.26 -2.70 19.14
N ILE A 134 -3.38 -2.90 18.17
CA ILE A 134 -3.65 -2.53 16.77
C ILE A 134 -4.32 -3.69 16.00
N HIS A 135 -4.37 -4.87 16.63
CA HIS A 135 -5.16 -6.03 16.21
C HIS A 135 -6.17 -6.43 17.31
N SER A 136 -7.47 -6.51 17.00
CA SER A 136 -8.56 -6.93 17.90
C SER A 136 -9.58 -7.81 17.18
N GLY A 137 -10.28 -8.70 17.90
CA GLY A 137 -11.34 -9.58 17.36
C GLY A 137 -10.86 -10.97 16.93
N SER A 138 -11.73 -11.78 16.30
CA SER A 138 -11.32 -13.03 15.67
C SER A 138 -10.31 -12.73 14.58
N TYR A 139 -9.09 -13.23 14.78
CA TYR A 139 -7.85 -12.95 14.05
C TYR A 139 -7.81 -13.50 12.62
N SER A 140 -8.95 -13.62 11.94
CA SER A 140 -9.10 -14.55 10.82
C SER A 140 -9.22 -13.94 9.44
N GLU A 141 -9.45 -12.63 9.26
CA GLU A 141 -9.95 -12.20 7.95
C GLU A 141 -9.37 -10.86 7.47
N LEU A 142 -8.57 -10.95 6.39
CA LEU A 142 -8.36 -9.81 5.49
C LEU A 142 -9.72 -9.26 5.09
N GLN A 143 -9.81 -7.93 4.95
CA GLN A 143 -11.05 -7.28 4.56
C GLN A 143 -11.00 -6.89 3.10
N GLY A 144 -12.15 -6.80 2.47
CA GLY A 144 -12.23 -6.46 1.07
C GLY A 144 -13.61 -6.02 0.62
N ILE A 145 -13.64 -5.47 -0.59
CA ILE A 145 -14.86 -5.12 -1.29
C ILE A 145 -14.97 -6.00 -2.54
N THR A 146 -16.08 -6.72 -2.64
CA THR A 146 -16.42 -7.55 -3.80
C THR A 146 -17.39 -6.78 -4.70
N ILE A 147 -17.11 -6.76 -6.00
CA ILE A 147 -17.94 -6.15 -7.04
C ILE A 147 -18.10 -7.19 -8.14
N ASP A 148 -19.34 -7.48 -8.54
CA ASP A 148 -19.66 -8.46 -9.60
C ASP A 148 -18.97 -9.82 -9.42
N GLY A 149 -18.87 -10.29 -8.16
CA GLY A 149 -18.29 -11.59 -7.83
C GLY A 149 -16.75 -11.64 -7.77
N ARG A 150 -16.04 -10.55 -8.09
CA ARG A 150 -14.58 -10.45 -7.90
C ARG A 150 -14.21 -9.55 -6.71
N LEU A 151 -13.11 -9.87 -6.05
CA LEU A 151 -12.49 -8.98 -5.07
C LEU A 151 -11.88 -7.78 -5.81
N ALA A 152 -12.43 -6.59 -5.59
CA ALA A 152 -12.01 -5.36 -6.26
C ALA A 152 -11.10 -4.49 -5.37
N VAL A 153 -11.26 -4.60 -4.05
CA VAL A 153 -10.41 -3.95 -3.07
C VAL A 153 -9.99 -4.96 -2.03
N LEU A 154 -8.70 -5.01 -1.71
CA LEU A 154 -8.14 -5.74 -0.58
C LEU A 154 -7.59 -4.74 0.44
N VAL A 155 -7.97 -4.91 1.69
CA VAL A 155 -7.38 -4.24 2.84
C VAL A 155 -6.48 -5.24 3.58
N ASP A 156 -5.17 -5.04 3.44
CA ASP A 156 -4.16 -5.76 4.20
C ASP A 156 -3.99 -5.13 5.59
N THR A 157 -4.60 -5.77 6.59
CA THR A 157 -4.50 -5.37 8.00
C THR A 157 -3.23 -5.86 8.70
N GLU A 158 -2.44 -6.68 8.01
CA GLU A 158 -1.29 -7.40 8.57
C GLU A 158 0.03 -6.73 8.18
N GLN A 159 0.01 -5.83 7.20
CA GLN A 159 1.19 -5.12 6.68
C GLN A 159 2.22 -6.05 6.07
N MET A 160 1.77 -6.97 5.21
CA MET A 160 2.62 -7.90 4.50
C MET A 160 3.76 -7.19 3.78
N MET A 161 3.48 -6.03 3.18
CA MET A 161 4.49 -5.19 2.52
C MET A 161 5.66 -4.84 3.45
N HIS A 162 5.40 -4.48 4.71
CA HIS A 162 6.46 -4.12 5.66
C HIS A 162 7.29 -5.29 6.18
N VAL A 163 6.77 -6.51 5.99
CA VAL A 163 7.54 -7.72 6.30
C VAL A 163 8.47 -8.06 5.15
N ILE A 164 8.05 -7.80 3.92
CA ILE A 164 8.89 -8.02 2.73
C ILE A 164 9.98 -6.95 2.61
N ASP A 165 9.69 -5.68 2.93
CA ASP A 165 10.67 -4.57 2.82
C ASP A 165 11.61 -4.42 4.04
N GLY A 166 11.44 -5.27 5.06
CA GLY A 166 12.25 -5.22 6.29
C GLY A 166 11.96 -4.02 7.19
N LYS A 167 10.82 -3.33 7.05
CA LYS A 167 10.39 -2.20 7.89
C LYS A 167 9.47 -2.59 9.03
N VAL A 168 9.52 -3.85 9.46
CA VAL A 168 8.76 -4.34 10.62
C VAL A 168 9.16 -3.55 11.89
N GLN A 169 8.20 -2.84 12.50
CA GLN A 169 8.44 -1.98 13.67
C GLN A 169 8.60 -2.81 14.97
N ARG A 170 9.51 -2.39 15.86
CA ARG A 170 9.70 -2.94 17.22
C ARG A 170 8.65 -2.35 18.21
N PRO A 171 8.29 -3.02 19.33
CA PRO A 171 8.85 -4.26 19.87
C PRO A 171 7.90 -5.46 19.70
N PHE A 172 8.48 -6.60 19.34
CA PHE A 172 7.80 -7.88 19.31
C PHE A 172 7.81 -8.50 20.71
N TYR A 173 6.71 -9.15 21.06
CA TYR A 173 6.56 -9.89 22.31
C TYR A 173 6.34 -11.37 21.99
N GLY A 174 6.92 -12.28 22.80
CA GLY A 174 6.77 -13.73 22.64
C GLY A 174 8.01 -14.42 22.04
N LYS A 175 7.80 -15.38 21.14
CA LYS A 175 8.86 -16.26 20.56
C LYS A 175 9.93 -15.52 19.74
N PHE A 176 9.65 -14.29 19.29
CA PHE A 176 10.52 -13.52 18.41
C PHE A 176 11.23 -12.41 19.16
N PHE A 177 12.52 -12.57 19.39
CA PHE A 177 13.35 -11.64 20.17
C PHE A 177 14.15 -10.68 19.29
N ASN A 178 14.25 -10.98 17.99
CA ASN A 178 14.87 -10.10 17.02
C ASN A 178 14.10 -10.08 15.70
N GLN A 179 14.36 -9.03 14.92
CA GLN A 179 13.72 -8.80 13.63
C GLN A 179 14.01 -9.90 12.61
N ASN A 180 15.22 -10.47 12.61
CA ASN A 180 15.61 -11.48 11.63
C ASN A 180 14.78 -12.75 11.76
N GLN A 181 14.46 -13.18 12.97
CA GLN A 181 13.59 -14.35 13.19
C GLN A 181 12.20 -14.18 12.57
N ILE A 182 11.67 -12.96 12.54
CA ILE A 182 10.38 -12.65 11.91
C ILE A 182 10.51 -12.62 10.40
N LEU A 183 11.59 -12.05 9.89
CA LEU A 183 11.84 -12.03 8.45
C LEU A 183 12.03 -13.45 7.92
N GLU A 184 12.80 -14.28 8.62
CA GLU A 184 13.01 -15.69 8.27
C GLU A 184 11.70 -16.49 8.28
N GLU A 185 10.87 -16.32 9.32
CA GLU A 185 9.63 -17.08 9.45
C GLU A 185 8.53 -16.55 8.51
N PHE A 186 8.33 -15.23 8.43
CA PHE A 186 7.16 -14.66 7.78
C PHE A 186 7.41 -13.98 6.43
N ALA A 187 8.61 -13.48 6.13
CA ALA A 187 8.84 -12.81 4.84
C ALA A 187 8.59 -13.74 3.63
N PRO A 188 8.97 -15.03 3.65
CA PRO A 188 8.61 -15.96 2.57
C PRO A 188 7.09 -16.12 2.41
N HIS A 189 6.35 -16.17 3.52
CA HIS A 189 4.89 -16.30 3.50
C HIS A 189 4.22 -15.03 2.98
N ALA A 190 4.67 -13.86 3.44
CA ALA A 190 4.19 -12.56 2.98
C ALA A 190 4.46 -12.38 1.49
N ALA A 191 5.66 -12.77 1.02
CA ALA A 191 6.02 -12.72 -0.40
C ALA A 191 5.10 -13.60 -1.25
N ARG A 192 4.83 -14.84 -0.84
CA ARG A 192 3.88 -15.73 -1.54
C ARG A 192 2.47 -15.15 -1.58
N HIS A 193 2.02 -14.54 -0.49
CA HIS A 193 0.71 -13.89 -0.42
C HIS A 193 0.64 -12.67 -1.35
N MET A 194 1.68 -11.85 -1.39
CA MET A 194 1.76 -10.72 -2.34
C MET A 194 1.81 -11.17 -3.79
N ILE A 195 2.51 -12.28 -4.09
CA ILE A 195 2.49 -12.87 -5.43
C ILE A 195 1.08 -13.30 -5.80
N ASN A 196 0.36 -14.01 -4.93
CA ASN A 196 -1.04 -14.33 -5.20
C ASN A 196 -1.91 -13.09 -5.42
N ILE A 197 -1.70 -12.01 -4.65
CA ILE A 197 -2.44 -10.75 -4.81
C ILE A 197 -2.20 -10.16 -6.20
N VAL A 198 -0.94 -10.09 -6.63
CA VAL A 198 -0.59 -9.58 -7.96
C VAL A 198 -1.17 -10.47 -9.06
N VAL A 199 -1.00 -11.80 -8.95
CA VAL A 199 -1.55 -12.73 -9.95
C VAL A 199 -3.08 -12.65 -9.99
N TYR A 200 -3.74 -12.59 -8.84
CA TYR A 200 -5.19 -12.43 -8.77
C TYR A 200 -5.64 -11.14 -9.47
N ALA A 201 -4.99 -10.02 -9.19
CA ALA A 201 -5.32 -8.73 -9.80
C ALA A 201 -5.19 -8.75 -11.33
N ILE A 202 -4.17 -9.44 -11.89
CA ILE A 202 -3.98 -9.54 -13.34
C ILE A 202 -4.90 -10.58 -14.01
N THR A 203 -5.34 -11.63 -13.30
CA THR A 203 -6.19 -12.68 -13.89
C THR A 203 -7.68 -12.51 -13.64
N HIS A 204 -8.09 -11.72 -12.64
CA HIS A 204 -9.51 -11.50 -12.27
C HIS A 204 -9.95 -10.03 -12.44
N GLY A 205 -9.03 -9.14 -12.81
CA GLY A 205 -9.33 -7.78 -13.24
C GLY A 205 -9.67 -7.70 -14.73
N ASN A 206 -10.04 -6.50 -15.19
CA ASN A 206 -10.32 -6.24 -16.62
C ASN A 206 -9.33 -5.23 -17.24
N ILE A 207 -8.26 -4.90 -16.50
CA ILE A 207 -7.15 -4.11 -17.01
C ILE A 207 -6.14 -5.08 -17.60
N SER A 208 -6.30 -5.33 -18.91
CA SER A 208 -5.60 -6.33 -19.69
C SER A 208 -4.22 -5.88 -20.21
N ASP A 209 -3.53 -6.85 -20.80
CA ASP A 209 -2.10 -6.95 -21.11
C ASP A 209 -1.34 -5.66 -21.47
N TYR A 210 -0.44 -5.26 -20.57
CA TYR A 210 0.58 -4.23 -20.80
C TYR A 210 1.98 -4.84 -20.98
N SER A 211 2.10 -6.09 -21.45
CA SER A 211 3.38 -6.77 -21.72
C SER A 211 4.30 -5.96 -22.63
N GLY A 212 3.75 -5.15 -23.54
CA GLY A 212 4.49 -4.24 -24.42
C GLY A 212 4.90 -2.90 -23.79
N TYR A 213 4.56 -2.63 -22.52
CA TYR A 213 4.95 -1.39 -21.86
C TYR A 213 6.46 -1.35 -21.62
N VAL A 214 7.13 -0.46 -22.33
CA VAL A 214 8.53 -0.11 -22.09
C VAL A 214 8.57 1.29 -21.48
N PRO A 215 9.02 1.46 -20.21
CA PRO A 215 9.11 2.78 -19.62
C PRO A 215 10.12 3.62 -20.40
N LYS A 216 9.79 4.89 -20.66
CA LYS A 216 10.71 5.82 -21.31
C LYS A 216 12.02 5.91 -20.52
N ASN A 217 13.15 5.68 -21.18
CA ASN A 217 14.46 5.84 -20.57
C ASN A 217 14.78 7.33 -20.36
N LYS A 218 14.39 7.86 -19.20
CA LYS A 218 14.69 9.26 -18.83
C LYS A 218 16.18 9.52 -18.58
N LEU A 219 16.98 8.48 -18.34
CA LEU A 219 18.43 8.59 -18.14
C LEU A 219 19.18 8.76 -19.46
N GLU A 220 18.64 8.26 -20.58
CA GLU A 220 19.21 8.51 -21.92
C GLU A 220 19.15 9.99 -22.32
N GLN A 221 18.18 10.73 -21.82
CA GLN A 221 18.08 12.19 -22.03
C GLN A 221 19.10 12.98 -21.20
N GLN A 222 19.76 12.33 -20.23
CA GLN A 222 20.83 12.90 -19.38
C GLN A 222 22.22 12.41 -19.80
N ARG A 223 22.44 12.06 -21.07
CA ARG A 223 23.80 11.83 -21.55
C ARG A 223 24.63 13.11 -21.29
N LEU A 224 25.59 12.99 -20.37
CA LEU A 224 26.57 14.02 -20.08
C LEU A 224 27.25 14.43 -21.41
N PRO A 225 27.53 15.72 -21.62
CA PRO A 225 28.20 16.16 -22.83
C PRO A 225 29.52 15.38 -22.99
N THR A 226 29.69 14.72 -24.14
CA THR A 226 30.88 13.90 -24.44
C THR A 226 32.12 14.74 -24.73
N ARG A 227 32.03 16.06 -24.58
CA ARG A 227 33.12 17.02 -24.70
C ARG A 227 33.00 18.02 -23.56
N ALA A 228 34.15 18.41 -23.01
CA ALA A 228 34.20 19.46 -22.00
C ALA A 228 33.59 20.76 -22.58
N PRO A 229 32.83 21.53 -21.78
CA PRO A 229 32.35 22.84 -22.22
C PRO A 229 33.54 23.72 -22.59
N GLN A 230 33.50 24.33 -23.77
CA GLN A 230 34.50 25.33 -24.16
C GLN A 230 34.36 26.52 -23.19
N ALA A 231 35.46 26.89 -22.53
CA ALA A 231 35.50 28.10 -21.73
C ALA A 231 35.15 29.29 -22.62
N ALA A 232 34.29 30.19 -22.11
CA ALA A 232 33.93 31.40 -22.81
C ALA A 232 35.20 32.21 -23.10
N SER A 233 35.44 32.54 -24.38
CA SER A 233 36.50 33.48 -24.75
C SER A 233 36.12 34.85 -24.21
N ILE A 234 36.90 35.35 -23.25
CA ILE A 234 36.81 36.75 -22.84
C ILE A 234 37.39 37.56 -24.01
N GLY A 235 36.54 38.25 -24.75
CA GLY A 235 36.99 39.23 -25.74
C GLY A 235 37.76 40.32 -25.02
N ALA A 236 39.03 40.52 -25.39
CA ALA A 236 39.78 41.69 -24.96
C ALA A 236 39.07 42.92 -25.54
N VAL A 237 38.63 43.82 -24.66
CA VAL A 237 38.13 45.14 -25.04
C VAL A 237 39.36 46.02 -25.20
N GLU A 238 39.62 46.51 -26.41
CA GLU A 238 40.54 47.63 -26.67
C GLU A 238 39.94 48.95 -26.18
#